data_AF-A0A9D1UQ34-F1
#
_entry.id   AF-A0A9D1UQ34-F1
#
_cell.length_a   1.000
_cell.length_b   1.000
_cell.length_c   1.000
_cell.angle_alpha   90.00
_cell.angle_beta   90.00
_cell.angle_gamma   90.00
#
_symmetry.space_group_name_H-M   'P 1'
#
loop_
_entity.id
_entity.type
_entity.pdbx_description
1 polymer ?
#
loop_
_entity_poly.entity_id
_entity_poly.type
_entity_poly.pdbx_seq_one_letter_code
_entity_poly.pdbx_strand_id
1 'polypeptide(L)'
;MIDLSRPADEVAPLLLGAVLRHGPVAVRLTEVEAYLGEEDAASHAFRGPTPRCKVMFGPAGRLYVYASYGIHRAGNLVCGPDGVASAVLL
;
A
#
# COMPACT_ATOMS: atom_id res chain seq x y z
N MET A 1 15.46 -5.94 7.89
CA MET A 1 14.06 -5.47 7.96
C MET A 1 13.81 -4.69 6.68
N ILE A 2 12.67 -4.85 6.02
CA ILE A 2 12.38 -4.14 4.76
C ILE A 2 12.23 -2.64 5.09
N ASP A 3 12.95 -1.79 4.36
CA ASP A 3 12.82 -0.34 4.49
C ASP A 3 11.61 0.14 3.69
N LEU A 4 10.54 0.48 4.40
CA LEU A 4 9.28 0.94 3.81
C LEU A 4 9.31 2.43 3.42
N SER A 5 10.39 3.16 3.71
CA SER A 5 10.52 4.57 3.27
C SER A 5 10.83 4.72 1.77
N ARG A 6 11.10 3.60 1.09
CA ARG A 6 11.34 3.53 -0.35
C ARG A 6 10.02 3.52 -1.15
N PRO A 7 10.02 3.94 -2.43
CA PRO A 7 8.85 3.91 -3.30
C PRO A 7 8.26 2.50 -3.53
N ALA A 8 6.99 2.42 -3.95
CA ALA A 8 6.24 1.16 -4.05
C ALA A 8 6.83 0.16 -5.04
N ASP A 9 7.39 0.61 -6.16
CA ASP A 9 8.06 -0.23 -7.17
C ASP A 9 9.36 -0.86 -6.64
N GLU A 10 10.02 -0.20 -5.68
CA GLU A 10 11.17 -0.77 -4.97
C GLU A 10 10.77 -1.67 -3.79
N VAL A 11 9.68 -1.34 -3.09
CA VAL A 11 9.20 -2.09 -1.92
C VAL A 11 8.46 -3.37 -2.33
N ALA A 12 7.62 -3.34 -3.36
CA ALA A 12 6.76 -4.46 -3.74
C ALA A 12 7.53 -5.78 -3.98
N PRO A 13 8.63 -5.82 -4.76
CA PRO A 13 9.39 -7.06 -4.95
C PRO A 13 9.96 -7.64 -3.63
N LEU A 14 10.29 -6.77 -2.67
CA LEU A 14 10.84 -7.19 -1.37
C LEU A 14 9.77 -7.82 -0.47
N LEU A 15 8.48 -7.57 -0.73
CA LEU A 15 7.37 -8.14 0.01
C LEU A 15 7.02 -9.56 -0.44
N LEU A 16 7.44 -9.99 -1.64
CA LEU A 16 7.18 -11.34 -2.11
C LEU A 16 7.87 -12.37 -1.20
N GLY A 17 7.08 -13.30 -0.67
CA GLY A 17 7.52 -14.29 0.31
C GLY A 17 7.53 -13.79 1.76
N ALA A 18 7.32 -12.49 2.01
CA ALA A 18 7.16 -11.97 3.36
C ALA A 18 5.88 -12.50 4.01
N VAL A 19 5.84 -12.52 5.36
CA VAL A 19 4.70 -13.00 6.13
C VAL A 19 4.06 -11.84 6.89
N LEU A 20 2.84 -11.48 6.51
CA LEU A 20 1.99 -10.58 7.28
C LEU A 20 1.33 -11.35 8.43
N ARG A 21 1.40 -10.80 9.65
CA ARG A 21 0.82 -11.41 10.85
C ARG A 21 -0.11 -10.45 11.56
N HIS A 22 -1.26 -10.97 11.99
CA HIS A 22 -2.19 -10.29 12.89
C HIS A 22 -2.72 -11.31 13.91
N GLY A 23 -2.31 -11.17 15.18
CA GLY A 23 -2.65 -12.14 16.22
C GLY A 23 -2.21 -13.56 15.81
N PRO A 24 -3.12 -14.56 15.82
CA PRO A 24 -2.78 -15.93 15.43
C PRO A 24 -2.74 -16.14 13.91
N VAL A 25 -3.22 -15.18 13.11
CA VAL A 25 -3.33 -15.32 11.65
C VAL A 25 -2.03 -14.88 10.99
N ALA A 26 -1.57 -15.67 10.01
CA ALA A 26 -0.39 -15.37 9.21
C ALA A 26 -0.65 -15.68 7.73
N VAL A 27 -0.23 -14.78 6.85
CA VAL A 27 -0.37 -14.93 5.40
C VAL A 27 0.99 -14.68 4.77
N ARG A 28 1.45 -15.59 3.92
CA ARG A 28 2.62 -15.37 3.07
C ARG A 28 2.16 -14.67 1.81
N LEU A 29 2.75 -13.51 1.52
CA LEU A 29 2.45 -12.75 0.31
C LEU A 29 3.09 -13.45 -0.90
N THR A 30 2.29 -13.75 -1.91
CA THR A 30 2.74 -14.41 -3.15
C THR A 30 2.57 -13.53 -4.39
N GLU A 31 1.77 -12.48 -4.27
CA GLU A 31 1.47 -11.50 -5.30
C GLU A 31 1.26 -10.15 -4.62
N VAL A 32 1.68 -9.07 -5.28
CA VAL A 32 1.52 -7.68 -4.83
C VAL A 32 1.49 -6.75 -6.03
N GLU A 33 0.88 -5.58 -5.91
CA GLU A 33 0.89 -4.53 -6.95
C GLU A 33 1.40 -3.21 -6.39
N ALA A 34 2.32 -2.55 -7.11
CA ALA A 34 2.83 -1.23 -6.75
C ALA A 34 1.97 -0.12 -7.36
N TYR A 35 1.62 0.89 -6.56
CA TYR A 35 0.92 2.09 -6.99
C TYR A 35 1.75 3.35 -6.67
N LEU A 36 2.11 4.10 -7.72
CA LEU A 36 3.06 5.24 -7.65
C LEU A 36 2.36 6.60 -7.42
N GLY A 37 1.27 6.58 -6.65
CA GLY A 37 0.66 7.83 -6.18
C GLY A 37 0.04 8.67 -7.30
N GLU A 38 0.49 9.92 -7.41
CA GLU A 38 0.01 10.91 -8.38
C GLU A 38 0.54 10.65 -9.80
N GLU A 39 1.61 9.88 -9.96
CA GLU A 39 2.21 9.55 -11.27
C GLU A 39 1.53 8.35 -11.96
N ASP A 40 0.63 7.66 -11.25
CA ASP A 40 -0.02 6.43 -11.70
C ASP A 40 -1.53 6.62 -11.87
N ALA A 41 -2.01 6.53 -13.11
CA ALA A 41 -3.43 6.69 -13.45
C ALA A 41 -4.36 5.61 -12.83
N ALA A 42 -3.82 4.46 -12.43
CA ALA A 42 -4.58 3.41 -11.74
C ALA A 42 -4.69 3.64 -10.23
N SER A 43 -3.84 4.51 -9.67
CA SER A 43 -3.79 4.80 -8.24
C SER A 43 -4.99 5.60 -7.75
N HIS A 44 -5.47 5.27 -6.55
CA HIS A 44 -6.46 6.10 -5.85
C HIS A 44 -5.96 7.50 -5.49
N ALA A 45 -4.64 7.74 -5.57
CA ALA A 45 -4.02 9.02 -5.34
C ALA A 45 -3.70 9.78 -6.64
N PHE A 46 -4.04 9.26 -7.83
CA PHE A 46 -3.74 9.89 -9.13
C PHE A 46 -4.14 11.38 -9.21
N ARG A 47 -5.28 11.73 -8.60
CA ARG A 47 -5.83 13.10 -8.60
C ARG A 47 -5.50 13.88 -7.32
N GLY A 48 -4.48 13.45 -6.59
CA GLY A 48 -4.11 14.02 -5.29
C GLY A 48 -4.98 13.51 -4.12
N PRO A 49 -4.81 14.12 -2.93
CA PRO A 49 -5.42 13.63 -1.70
C PRO A 49 -6.93 13.86 -1.66
N THR A 50 -7.66 12.80 -1.32
CA THR A 50 -9.10 12.84 -0.99
C THR A 50 -9.32 12.33 0.43
N PRO A 51 -10.46 12.60 1.08
CA PRO A 51 -10.75 12.03 2.40
C PRO A 51 -10.60 10.51 2.48
N ARG A 52 -10.84 9.82 1.34
CA ARG A 52 -10.71 8.37 1.19
C ARG A 52 -9.25 7.91 1.12
N CYS A 53 -8.42 8.53 0.29
CA CYS A 53 -7.04 8.09 0.06
C CYS A 53 -5.99 8.83 0.90
N LYS A 54 -6.38 9.77 1.78
CA LYS A 54 -5.45 10.54 2.64
C LYS A 54 -4.43 9.70 3.41
N VAL A 55 -4.76 8.44 3.71
CA VAL A 55 -3.87 7.52 4.43
C VAL A 55 -2.62 7.21 3.61
N MET A 56 -2.73 7.15 2.27
CA MET A 56 -1.61 6.88 1.36
C MET A 56 -0.54 7.98 1.41
N PHE A 57 -0.89 9.19 1.83
CA PHE A 57 0.02 10.34 1.98
C PHE A 57 0.62 10.45 3.38
N GLY A 58 0.39 9.45 4.24
CA GLY A 58 0.94 9.43 5.59
C GLY A 58 2.28 8.69 5.68
N PRO A 59 2.83 8.53 6.90
CA PRO A 59 4.07 7.78 7.10
C PRO A 59 3.97 6.33 6.63
N ALA A 60 5.09 5.81 6.12
CA ALA A 60 5.25 4.42 5.74
C ALA A 60 4.86 3.43 6.87
N GLY A 61 4.34 2.27 6.49
CA GLY A 61 3.88 1.22 7.41
C GLY A 61 2.40 1.32 7.80
N ARG A 62 1.68 2.34 7.35
CA ARG A 62 0.21 2.40 7.50
C ARG A 62 -0.48 1.42 6.57
N LEU A 63 -1.62 0.88 6.99
CA LEU A 63 -2.48 0.07 6.14
C LEU A 63 -3.66 0.91 5.65
N TYR A 64 -3.73 1.13 4.34
CA TYR A 64 -4.87 1.77 3.67
C TYR A 64 -5.83 0.70 3.15
N VAL A 65 -7.02 0.62 3.76
CA VAL A 65 -8.06 -0.33 3.39
C VAL A 65 -9.27 0.38 2.81
N TYR A 66 -9.78 -0.08 1.68
CA TYR A 66 -11.02 0.43 1.08
C TYR A 66 -11.99 -0.68 0.69
N ALA A 67 -13.27 -0.32 0.54
CA ALA A 67 -14.29 -1.22 0.04
C ALA A 67 -14.27 -1.26 -1.50
N SER A 68 -14.06 -2.44 -2.07
CA SER A 68 -14.16 -2.68 -3.52
C SER A 68 -15.53 -3.26 -3.85
N TYR A 69 -16.26 -2.60 -4.75
CA TYR A 69 -17.65 -2.91 -5.12
C TYR A 69 -18.61 -3.05 -3.92
N GLY A 70 -18.32 -2.38 -2.80
CA GLY A 70 -19.11 -2.44 -1.56
C GLY A 70 -18.95 -3.72 -0.73
N ILE A 71 -18.46 -4.82 -1.31
CA ILE A 71 -18.46 -6.14 -0.69
C ILE A 71 -17.06 -6.65 -0.31
N HIS A 72 -16.03 -6.31 -1.08
CA HIS A 72 -14.66 -6.75 -0.83
C HIS A 72 -13.86 -5.69 -0.09
N ARG A 73 -12.75 -6.08 0.53
CA ARG A 73 -11.76 -5.17 1.13
C ARG A 73 -10.43 -5.37 0.44
N ALA A 74 -9.85 -4.30 -0.07
CA ALA A 74 -8.50 -4.28 -0.63
C ALA A 74 -7.60 -3.51 0.34
N GLY A 75 -6.48 -4.11 0.74
CA GLY A 75 -5.56 -3.57 1.73
C GLY A 75 -4.20 -3.24 1.12
N ASN A 76 -3.74 -2.01 1.35
CA ASN A 76 -2.52 -1.49 0.75
C ASN A 76 -1.55 -1.06 1.84
N LEU A 77 -0.31 -1.54 1.79
CA LEU A 77 0.76 -1.09 2.67
C LEU A 77 1.34 0.23 2.14
N VAL A 78 1.17 1.31 2.90
CA VAL A 78 1.75 2.61 2.59
C VAL A 78 3.27 2.55 2.74
N CYS A 79 3.98 3.09 1.76
CA CYS A 79 5.44 3.18 1.71
C CYS A 79 5.85 4.51 1.09
N GLY A 80 7.15 4.80 1.06
CA GLY A 80 7.66 6.09 0.59
C GLY A 80 7.74 7.16 1.69
N PRO A 81 8.19 8.37 1.32
CA PRO A 81 8.26 9.51 2.23
C PRO A 81 6.88 9.97 2.73
N ASP A 82 6.80 10.46 3.96
CA ASP A 82 5.57 11.08 4.48
C ASP A 82 5.16 12.29 3.63
N GLY A 83 3.88 12.43 3.34
CA GLY A 83 3.34 13.43 2.42
C GLY A 83 3.34 13.03 0.95
N VAL A 84 3.99 11.92 0.56
CA VAL A 84 4.00 11.42 -0.83
C VAL A 84 3.19 10.13 -0.91
N ALA A 85 2.20 10.08 -1.80
CA ALA A 85 1.42 8.87 -1.98
C ALA A 85 2.24 7.77 -2.65
N SER A 86 2.39 6.64 -1.96
CA SER A 86 2.99 5.42 -2.52
C SER A 86 2.49 4.22 -1.69
N ALA A 87 2.03 3.16 -2.35
CA ALA A 87 1.51 2.00 -1.64
C ALA A 87 1.62 0.71 -2.44
N VAL A 88 1.65 -0.41 -1.72
CA VAL A 88 1.64 -1.76 -2.30
C VAL A 88 0.34 -2.47 -1.91
N LEU A 89 -0.47 -2.85 -2.89
CA LEU A 89 -1.64 -3.73 -2.68
C LEU A 89 -1.13 -5.14 -2.31
N LEU A 90 -1.73 -5.73 -1.28
CA LEU A 90 -1.38 -7.03 -0.71
C LEU A 90 -2.32 -8.16 -1.12
#